data_AF-A0A535SVN3-F1
#
_entry.id   AF-A0A535SVN3-F1
#
_cell.length_a   1.000
_cell.length_b   1.000
_cell.length_c   1.000
_cell.angle_alpha   90.00
_cell.angle_beta   90.00
_cell.angle_gamma   90.00
#
_symmetry.space_group_name_H-M   'P 1'
#
loop_
_entity.id
_entity.type
_entity.pdbx_description
1 polymer ?
#
loop_
_entity_poly.entity_id
_entity_poly.type
_entity_poly.pdbx_seq_one_letter_code
_entity_poly.pdbx_strand_id
1 'polypeptide(L)'
;MPIGPGRSVSMVTSTSGYIGTGSGQVIPFGGATISGQGASPIWGIDYGRGVATCPGRDNYGYELDLYGGVHALGTAPSVTGTAYWQNWDIARGLALRADCESGYVLDGWGGLHPFYSASIGPTLNPSPHLTGYWTNWDIARSVDYVGQINGVDSGYVLDGYGGVHPWGNAAPLSSSEFPYWANWDIART
;
A
#
# COMPACT_ATOMS: atom_id res chain seq x y z
N MET A 1 5.92 19.03 -15.88
CA MET A 1 5.08 17.84 -16.10
C MET A 1 3.77 18.10 -15.37
N PRO A 2 2.59 17.90 -15.98
CA PRO A 2 1.35 18.01 -15.24
C PRO A 2 1.33 16.97 -14.12
N ILE A 3 0.92 17.39 -12.92
CA ILE A 3 0.69 16.48 -11.80
C ILE A 3 -0.45 15.53 -12.19
N GLY A 4 -0.23 14.21 -12.05
CA GLY A 4 -1.29 13.24 -12.27
C GLY A 4 -2.42 13.41 -11.24
N PRO A 5 -3.61 12.82 -11.45
CA PRO A 5 -4.67 12.88 -10.44
C PRO A 5 -4.19 12.28 -9.12
N GLY A 6 -4.72 12.80 -7.99
CA GLY A 6 -4.53 12.15 -6.69
C GLY A 6 -5.05 10.70 -6.74
N ARG A 7 -4.29 9.78 -6.17
CA ARG A 7 -4.55 8.34 -6.16
C ARG A 7 -4.59 7.71 -4.77
N SER A 8 -4.05 8.39 -3.77
CA SER A 8 -4.09 7.91 -2.40
C SER A 8 -3.83 9.06 -1.43
N VAL A 9 -4.29 8.89 -0.20
CA VAL A 9 -4.01 9.77 0.92
C VAL A 9 -3.52 8.93 2.09
N SER A 10 -2.49 9.41 2.79
CA SER A 10 -1.96 8.76 3.99
C SER A 10 -1.68 9.81 5.06
N MET A 11 -2.13 9.56 6.27
CA MET A 11 -2.11 10.53 7.36
C MET A 11 -0.91 10.27 8.28
N VAL A 12 -0.10 11.31 8.52
CA VAL A 12 0.99 11.27 9.51
C VAL A 12 0.47 11.60 10.91
N THR A 13 -0.45 12.58 10.99
CA THR A 13 -1.16 13.00 12.20
C THR A 13 -2.64 13.16 11.90
N SER A 14 -3.44 13.67 12.85
CA SER A 14 -4.85 13.99 12.58
C SER A 14 -5.05 15.16 11.59
N THR A 15 -4.01 15.96 11.33
CA THR A 15 -4.10 17.16 10.47
C THR A 15 -3.05 17.24 9.37
N SER A 16 -2.05 16.35 9.37
CA SER A 16 -0.95 16.33 8.39
C SER A 16 -0.85 14.99 7.68
N GLY A 17 -0.33 14.99 6.47
CA GLY A 17 -0.19 13.78 5.67
C GLY A 17 0.35 14.01 4.27
N TYR A 18 0.26 12.96 3.47
CA TYR A 18 0.72 12.92 2.09
C TYR A 18 -0.42 12.53 1.13
N ILE A 19 -0.47 13.17 -0.03
CA ILE A 19 -1.29 12.77 -1.18
C ILE A 19 -0.35 12.13 -2.20
N GLY A 20 -0.57 10.86 -2.52
CA GLY A 20 0.09 10.19 -3.64
C GLY A 20 -0.65 10.48 -4.95
N THR A 21 0.08 10.72 -6.03
CA THR A 21 -0.49 11.00 -7.36
C THR A 21 -0.24 9.88 -8.34
N GLY A 22 -1.03 9.81 -9.41
CA GLY A 22 -0.76 8.94 -10.54
C GLY A 22 0.62 9.17 -11.17
N SER A 23 1.23 10.34 -11.05
CA SER A 23 2.59 10.54 -11.59
C SER A 23 3.72 9.92 -10.75
N GLY A 24 3.39 9.39 -9.57
CA GLY A 24 4.34 9.01 -8.52
C GLY A 24 4.75 10.17 -7.61
N GLN A 25 4.33 11.39 -7.97
CA GLN A 25 4.54 12.55 -7.10
C GLN A 25 3.74 12.38 -5.79
N VAL A 26 4.36 12.73 -4.68
CA VAL A 26 3.82 12.76 -3.32
C VAL A 26 3.80 14.21 -2.84
N ILE A 27 2.62 14.69 -2.49
CA ILE A 27 2.37 16.07 -2.13
C ILE A 27 2.04 16.13 -0.64
N PRO A 28 2.86 16.78 0.20
CA PRO A 28 2.57 16.93 1.61
C PRO A 28 1.51 18.01 1.89
N PHE A 29 0.75 17.81 2.96
CA PHE A 29 -0.21 18.79 3.48
C PHE A 29 -0.16 18.88 5.00
N GLY A 30 -0.75 19.95 5.55
CA GLY A 30 -0.93 20.10 6.99
C GLY A 30 0.34 20.24 7.81
N GLY A 31 1.45 20.66 7.18
CA GLY A 31 2.76 20.82 7.84
C GLY A 31 3.70 19.63 7.69
N ALA A 32 3.24 18.51 7.10
CA ALA A 32 4.14 17.44 6.71
C ALA A 32 5.16 17.94 5.67
N THR A 33 6.32 17.30 5.62
CA THR A 33 7.41 17.65 4.70
C THR A 33 7.90 16.42 3.95
N ILE A 34 8.63 16.64 2.86
CA ILE A 34 9.28 15.56 2.13
C ILE A 34 10.65 16.03 1.63
N SER A 35 11.72 15.57 2.27
CA SER A 35 13.10 16.00 2.05
C SER A 35 14.08 14.87 2.32
N GLY A 36 15.05 14.67 1.42
CA GLY A 36 15.98 13.52 1.48
C GLY A 36 16.05 12.78 0.15
N GLN A 37 16.74 11.64 0.11
CA GLN A 37 16.99 10.93 -1.15
C GLN A 37 15.70 10.38 -1.77
N GLY A 38 15.49 10.65 -3.05
CA GLY A 38 14.31 10.18 -3.81
C GLY A 38 13.00 10.92 -3.51
N ALA A 39 13.06 12.04 -2.77
CA ALA A 39 11.97 12.75 -2.07
C ALA A 39 10.55 12.58 -2.61
N SER A 40 10.32 12.68 -3.91
CA SER A 40 9.20 11.98 -4.51
C SER A 40 9.51 11.76 -5.98
N PRO A 41 9.49 10.51 -6.45
CA PRO A 41 9.85 10.25 -7.82
C PRO A 41 8.74 10.63 -8.80
N ILE A 42 9.12 11.03 -10.01
CA ILE A 42 8.18 11.37 -11.08
C ILE A 42 8.46 10.42 -12.24
N TRP A 43 7.56 9.46 -12.43
CA TRP A 43 7.74 8.34 -13.35
C TRP A 43 7.07 8.55 -14.70
N GLY A 44 6.11 9.48 -14.80
CA GLY A 44 5.31 9.70 -15.99
C GLY A 44 3.85 9.96 -15.62
N ILE A 45 2.91 9.63 -16.51
CA ILE A 45 1.48 9.63 -16.19
C ILE A 45 1.11 8.21 -15.76
N ASP A 46 0.46 8.09 -14.62
CA ASP A 46 -0.20 6.88 -14.11
C ASP A 46 0.66 5.69 -13.63
N TYR A 47 1.75 5.99 -12.94
CA TYR A 47 2.61 5.04 -12.24
C TYR A 47 2.36 4.90 -10.74
N GLY A 48 2.04 5.97 -10.01
CA GLY A 48 1.85 5.86 -8.57
C GLY A 48 0.64 4.98 -8.23
N ARG A 49 0.77 4.14 -7.21
CA ARG A 49 -0.32 3.28 -6.71
C ARG A 49 -0.66 3.54 -5.25
N GLY A 50 0.28 4.02 -4.45
CA GLY A 50 0.02 4.29 -3.05
C GLY A 50 1.14 5.09 -2.38
N VAL A 51 0.79 5.79 -1.31
CA VAL A 51 1.75 6.32 -0.33
C VAL A 51 1.39 5.78 1.05
N ALA A 52 2.40 5.36 1.82
CA ALA A 52 2.25 4.94 3.20
C ALA A 52 3.14 5.78 4.11
N THR A 53 2.54 6.36 5.15
CA THR A 53 3.22 7.17 6.18
C THR A 53 3.49 6.36 7.44
N CYS A 54 4.57 6.72 8.14
CA CYS A 54 4.78 6.27 9.51
C CYS A 54 4.14 7.27 10.49
N PRO A 55 3.23 6.84 11.40
CA PRO A 55 2.61 7.74 12.36
C PRO A 55 3.62 8.56 13.17
N GLY A 56 3.42 9.87 13.25
CA GLY A 56 4.27 10.79 14.01
C GLY A 56 5.63 11.11 13.37
N ARG A 57 5.88 10.75 12.10
CA ARG A 57 7.12 11.07 11.38
C ARG A 57 6.85 11.89 10.11
N ASP A 58 6.84 13.23 10.23
CA ASP A 58 6.46 14.19 9.19
C ASP A 58 7.49 14.37 8.03
N ASN A 59 8.40 13.41 7.81
CA ASN A 59 9.34 13.36 6.69
C ASN A 59 9.76 11.91 6.38
N TYR A 60 8.81 10.98 6.40
CA TYR A 60 9.09 9.55 6.40
C TYR A 60 7.94 8.76 5.78
N GLY A 61 8.26 7.84 4.89
CA GLY A 61 7.28 6.92 4.34
C GLY A 61 7.78 6.21 3.10
N TYR A 62 6.85 5.61 2.36
CA TYR A 62 7.13 4.90 1.12
C TYR A 62 6.08 5.20 0.05
N GLU A 63 6.51 5.26 -1.19
CA GLU A 63 5.65 5.35 -2.39
C GLU A 63 5.73 4.04 -3.18
N LEU A 64 4.59 3.59 -3.67
CA LEU A 64 4.45 2.37 -4.48
C LEU A 64 4.21 2.74 -5.93
N ASP A 65 4.96 2.12 -6.84
CA ASP A 65 4.73 2.20 -8.29
C ASP A 65 3.88 1.03 -8.82
N LEU A 66 3.46 1.15 -10.09
CA LEU A 66 2.55 0.21 -10.77
C LEU A 66 3.13 -1.21 -10.95
N TYR A 67 4.46 -1.35 -10.91
CA TYR A 67 5.17 -2.62 -11.05
C TYR A 67 5.51 -3.27 -9.71
N GLY A 68 5.15 -2.67 -8.57
CA GLY A 68 5.47 -3.20 -7.24
C GLY A 68 6.76 -2.65 -6.62
N GLY A 69 7.44 -1.72 -7.30
CA GLY A 69 8.58 -1.03 -6.72
C GLY A 69 8.14 -0.14 -5.56
N VAL A 70 8.84 -0.26 -4.42
CA VAL A 70 8.60 0.53 -3.22
C VAL A 70 9.78 1.48 -3.01
N HIS A 71 9.49 2.77 -3.04
CA HIS A 71 10.46 3.85 -3.03
C HIS A 71 10.43 4.59 -1.70
N ALA A 72 11.59 4.73 -1.07
CA ALA A 72 11.70 5.45 0.19
C ALA A 72 11.44 6.95 -0.01
N LEU A 73 10.71 7.54 0.93
CA LEU A 73 10.42 8.97 0.98
C LEU A 73 11.14 9.60 2.18
N GLY A 74 11.66 10.81 1.96
CA GLY A 74 12.26 11.62 3.01
C GLY A 74 13.48 10.93 3.66
N THR A 75 13.37 10.63 4.96
CA THR A 75 14.42 9.96 5.74
C THR A 75 14.19 8.46 5.91
N ALA A 76 13.20 7.86 5.23
CA ALA A 76 13.01 6.41 5.28
C ALA A 76 14.20 5.66 4.66
N PRO A 77 14.59 4.50 5.20
CA PRO A 77 15.64 3.69 4.61
C PRO A 77 15.16 3.06 3.30
N SER A 78 16.07 2.96 2.33
CA SER A 78 15.80 2.32 1.05
C SER A 78 15.36 0.87 1.22
N VAL A 79 14.35 0.48 0.46
CA VAL A 79 13.88 -0.90 0.36
C VAL A 79 14.90 -1.75 -0.38
N THR A 80 15.21 -2.93 0.13
CA THR A 80 16.15 -3.88 -0.48
C THR A 80 15.50 -5.19 -0.91
N GLY A 81 14.24 -5.43 -0.52
CA GLY A 81 13.41 -6.51 -1.04
C GLY A 81 11.97 -6.05 -1.21
N THR A 82 11.38 -6.36 -2.37
CA THR A 82 9.96 -6.19 -2.71
C THR A 82 9.64 -7.11 -3.90
N ALA A 83 8.36 -7.41 -4.14
CA ALA A 83 7.95 -8.00 -5.41
C ALA A 83 8.01 -6.97 -6.54
N TYR A 84 8.35 -7.43 -7.74
CA TYR A 84 8.44 -6.58 -8.93
C TYR A 84 7.94 -7.32 -10.16
N TRP A 85 6.92 -6.78 -10.82
CA TRP A 85 6.30 -7.31 -12.02
C TRP A 85 6.67 -6.43 -13.21
N GLN A 86 7.81 -6.73 -13.82
CA GLN A 86 8.32 -5.94 -14.92
C GLN A 86 7.29 -5.82 -16.05
N ASN A 87 6.97 -4.58 -16.45
CA ASN A 87 6.03 -4.25 -17.52
C ASN A 87 4.57 -4.69 -17.27
N TRP A 88 4.19 -4.95 -16.02
CA TRP A 88 2.82 -5.31 -15.68
C TRP A 88 2.22 -4.40 -14.62
N ASP A 89 1.26 -3.58 -15.03
CA ASP A 89 0.43 -2.79 -14.13
C ASP A 89 -0.47 -3.68 -13.26
N ILE A 90 0.05 -4.07 -12.10
CA ILE A 90 -0.64 -4.99 -11.22
C ILE A 90 -0.54 -4.63 -9.74
N ALA A 91 0.38 -3.76 -9.33
CA ALA A 91 0.40 -3.29 -7.95
C ALA A 91 -0.84 -2.42 -7.67
N ARG A 92 -1.50 -2.61 -6.53
CA ARG A 92 -2.74 -1.89 -6.17
C ARG A 92 -2.66 -1.12 -4.87
N GLY A 93 -1.79 -1.53 -3.94
CA GLY A 93 -1.62 -0.81 -2.68
C GLY A 93 -0.43 -1.33 -1.87
N LEU A 94 -0.07 -0.61 -0.83
CA LEU A 94 0.90 -1.03 0.16
C LEU A 94 0.37 -0.77 1.57
N ALA A 95 0.71 -1.66 2.50
CA ALA A 95 0.48 -1.46 3.92
C ALA A 95 1.80 -1.54 4.68
N LEU A 96 2.03 -0.58 5.58
CA LEU A 96 3.25 -0.46 6.38
C LEU A 96 3.04 -1.12 7.74
N ARG A 97 4.03 -1.89 8.20
CA ARG A 97 4.07 -2.42 9.57
C ARG A 97 4.43 -1.33 10.58
N ALA A 98 4.21 -1.63 11.85
CA ALA A 98 4.51 -0.71 12.95
C ALA A 98 6.00 -0.39 13.12
N ASP A 99 6.90 -1.23 12.59
CA ASP A 99 8.34 -0.93 12.50
C ASP A 99 8.66 0.20 11.50
N CYS A 100 7.71 0.57 10.66
CA CYS A 100 7.81 1.59 9.63
C CYS A 100 8.91 1.32 8.59
N GLU A 101 9.44 0.10 8.46
CA GLU A 101 10.51 -0.20 7.51
C GLU A 101 10.22 -1.44 6.66
N SER A 102 9.09 -2.07 6.92
CA SER A 102 8.62 -3.26 6.24
C SER A 102 7.10 -3.28 6.12
N GLY A 103 6.59 -4.18 5.30
CA GLY A 103 5.16 -4.28 5.09
C GLY A 103 4.84 -5.18 3.92
N TYR A 104 3.69 -4.93 3.30
CA TYR A 104 3.16 -5.73 2.21
C TYR A 104 2.74 -4.85 1.04
N VAL A 105 3.09 -5.29 -0.17
CA VAL A 105 2.54 -4.81 -1.45
C VAL A 105 1.39 -5.75 -1.84
N LEU A 106 0.27 -5.17 -2.23
CA LEU A 106 -0.89 -5.86 -2.79
C LEU A 106 -0.81 -5.85 -4.32
N ASP A 107 -0.97 -7.01 -4.93
CA ASP A 107 -1.21 -7.14 -6.37
C ASP A 107 -2.73 -7.17 -6.70
N GLY A 108 -3.06 -6.99 -7.99
CA GLY A 108 -4.44 -6.94 -8.48
C GLY A 108 -5.24 -8.23 -8.32
N TRP A 109 -4.57 -9.36 -8.13
CA TRP A 109 -5.21 -10.65 -7.88
C TRP A 109 -5.46 -10.91 -6.39
N GLY A 110 -5.08 -9.98 -5.51
CA GLY A 110 -5.23 -10.14 -4.06
C GLY A 110 -4.00 -10.72 -3.36
N GLY A 111 -2.91 -10.99 -4.09
CA GLY A 111 -1.68 -11.49 -3.51
C GLY A 111 -0.97 -10.41 -2.68
N LEU A 112 -0.41 -10.81 -1.53
CA LEU A 112 0.37 -9.95 -0.65
C LEU A 112 1.84 -10.36 -0.66
N HIS A 113 2.71 -9.38 -0.92
CA HIS A 113 4.14 -9.58 -1.12
C HIS A 113 4.93 -8.73 -0.15
N PRO A 114 5.81 -9.32 0.68
CA PRO A 114 6.54 -8.54 1.66
C PRO A 114 7.52 -7.57 0.99
N PHE A 115 7.64 -6.38 1.58
CA PHE A 115 8.77 -5.49 1.34
C PHE A 115 9.50 -5.19 2.66
N TYR A 116 10.79 -4.87 2.58
CA TYR A 116 11.62 -4.56 3.75
C TYR A 116 12.88 -3.77 3.39
N SER A 117 13.34 -2.98 4.35
CA SER A 117 14.66 -2.34 4.35
C SER A 117 15.79 -3.34 4.68
N ALA A 118 17.03 -2.91 4.48
CA ALA A 118 18.21 -3.69 4.89
C ALA A 118 18.28 -3.95 6.41
N SER A 119 17.77 -3.03 7.23
CA SER A 119 17.76 -3.15 8.70
C SER A 119 16.80 -4.22 9.20
N ILE A 120 15.71 -4.47 8.48
CA ILE A 120 14.72 -5.50 8.83
C ILE A 120 15.10 -6.86 8.21
N GLY A 121 15.57 -6.87 6.97
CA GLY A 121 15.87 -8.10 6.23
C GLY A 121 14.63 -8.96 5.91
N PRO A 122 14.82 -10.16 5.31
CA PRO A 122 13.74 -11.03 4.87
C PRO A 122 13.09 -11.81 6.03
N THR A 123 12.47 -11.10 6.97
CA THR A 123 11.88 -11.69 8.19
C THR A 123 10.37 -11.93 8.08
N LEU A 124 9.71 -11.32 7.09
CA LEU A 124 8.27 -11.42 6.90
C LEU A 124 7.89 -12.73 6.20
N ASN A 125 6.71 -13.26 6.52
CA ASN A 125 6.14 -14.40 5.82
C ASN A 125 5.83 -14.02 4.36
N PRO A 126 6.46 -14.66 3.35
CA PRO A 126 6.20 -14.38 1.94
C PRO A 126 4.87 -14.95 1.43
N SER A 127 4.15 -15.70 2.25
CA SER A 127 2.85 -16.29 1.92
C SER A 127 1.90 -16.16 3.11
N PRO A 128 1.44 -14.94 3.42
CA PRO A 128 0.40 -14.77 4.44
C PRO A 128 -0.87 -15.54 4.04
N HIS A 129 -1.65 -15.96 5.02
CA HIS A 129 -2.94 -16.61 4.76
C HIS A 129 -3.91 -15.59 4.14
N LEU A 130 -4.40 -15.85 2.92
CA LEU A 130 -5.29 -14.94 2.20
C LEU A 130 -6.68 -15.57 2.06
N THR A 131 -7.73 -14.79 2.34
CA THR A 131 -9.11 -15.21 2.00
C THR A 131 -9.62 -14.57 0.70
N GLY A 132 -9.03 -13.46 0.27
CA GLY A 132 -9.30 -12.81 -1.01
C GLY A 132 -8.14 -13.01 -1.98
N TYR A 133 -8.26 -14.01 -2.86
CA TYR A 133 -7.34 -14.21 -4.00
C TYR A 133 -8.13 -14.62 -5.24
N TRP A 134 -8.05 -13.82 -6.30
CA TRP A 134 -8.82 -13.96 -7.53
C TRP A 134 -7.90 -14.25 -8.70
N THR A 135 -7.66 -15.54 -8.92
CA THR A 135 -6.79 -16.02 -9.99
C THR A 135 -7.17 -15.40 -11.35
N ASN A 136 -6.20 -14.73 -11.98
CA ASN A 136 -6.35 -14.07 -13.28
C ASN A 136 -7.37 -12.92 -13.33
N TRP A 137 -7.75 -12.35 -12.19
CA TRP A 137 -8.70 -11.26 -12.14
C TRP A 137 -8.15 -10.09 -11.34
N ASP A 138 -7.82 -9.02 -12.06
CA ASP A 138 -7.43 -7.74 -11.49
C ASP A 138 -8.65 -7.03 -10.87
N ILE A 139 -8.91 -7.31 -9.59
CA ILE A 139 -10.07 -6.82 -8.85
C ILE A 139 -9.71 -6.32 -7.45
N ALA A 140 -8.53 -6.62 -6.93
CA ALA A 140 -8.10 -6.05 -5.66
C ALA A 140 -7.89 -4.52 -5.80
N ARG A 141 -8.18 -3.78 -4.73
CA ARG A 141 -8.19 -2.31 -4.73
C ARG A 141 -7.31 -1.71 -3.64
N SER A 142 -7.36 -2.25 -2.43
CA SER A 142 -6.52 -1.76 -1.33
C SER A 142 -6.25 -2.83 -0.29
N VAL A 143 -5.23 -2.59 0.53
CA VAL A 143 -4.83 -3.42 1.66
C VAL A 143 -4.65 -2.54 2.89
N ASP A 144 -5.14 -3.02 4.03
CA ASP A 144 -4.85 -2.46 5.34
C ASP A 144 -4.16 -3.50 6.22
N TYR A 145 -3.26 -3.03 7.08
CA TYR A 145 -2.57 -3.82 8.11
C TYR A 145 -3.12 -3.43 9.49
N VAL A 146 -3.54 -4.43 10.27
CA VAL A 146 -4.09 -4.20 11.62
C VAL A 146 -3.15 -4.61 12.74
N GLY A 147 -1.96 -5.11 12.40
CA GLY A 147 -1.00 -5.62 13.38
C GLY A 147 -0.87 -7.13 13.34
N GLN A 148 -0.08 -7.64 14.29
CA GLN A 148 0.04 -9.08 14.51
C GLN A 148 -1.09 -9.58 15.41
N ILE A 149 -1.77 -10.64 14.99
CA ILE A 149 -2.76 -11.37 15.79
C ILE A 149 -2.21 -12.77 16.03
N ASN A 150 -1.91 -13.08 17.28
CA ASN A 150 -1.22 -14.32 17.68
C ASN A 150 0.11 -14.55 16.94
N GLY A 151 0.89 -13.47 16.77
CA GLY A 151 2.20 -13.51 16.09
C GLY A 151 2.13 -13.59 14.57
N VAL A 152 0.95 -13.47 13.97
CA VAL A 152 0.75 -13.49 12.51
C VAL A 152 0.35 -12.11 12.04
N ASP A 153 1.11 -11.53 11.11
CA ASP A 153 0.73 -10.29 10.42
C ASP A 153 -0.67 -10.46 9.80
N SER A 154 -1.56 -9.51 10.07
CA SER A 154 -2.98 -9.63 9.76
C SER A 154 -3.55 -8.30 9.27
N GLY A 155 -4.67 -8.38 8.55
CA GLY A 155 -5.36 -7.20 8.04
C GLY A 155 -6.49 -7.55 7.09
N TYR A 156 -6.81 -6.63 6.19
CA TYR A 156 -7.89 -6.77 5.22
C TYR A 156 -7.49 -6.33 3.82
N VAL A 157 -8.09 -6.95 2.80
CA VAL A 157 -8.02 -6.57 1.39
C VAL A 157 -9.42 -6.17 0.92
N LEU A 158 -9.52 -5.05 0.22
CA LEU A 158 -10.74 -4.58 -0.46
C LEU A 158 -10.72 -5.03 -1.93
N ASP A 159 -11.83 -5.59 -2.42
CA ASP A 159 -12.06 -5.85 -3.84
C ASP A 159 -12.90 -4.76 -4.52
N GLY A 160 -12.91 -4.75 -5.86
CA GLY A 160 -13.60 -3.78 -6.70
C GLY A 160 -15.13 -3.77 -6.54
N TYR A 161 -15.73 -4.86 -6.07
CA TYR A 161 -17.16 -4.93 -5.81
C TYR A 161 -17.52 -4.47 -4.39
N GLY A 162 -16.53 -4.05 -3.60
CA GLY A 162 -16.71 -3.58 -2.22
C GLY A 162 -16.56 -4.68 -1.17
N GLY A 163 -16.21 -5.91 -1.57
CA GLY A 163 -15.96 -7.00 -0.63
C GLY A 163 -14.70 -6.77 0.19
N VAL A 164 -14.75 -7.06 1.49
CA VAL A 164 -13.61 -6.92 2.41
C VAL A 164 -13.21 -8.31 2.92
N HIS A 165 -11.95 -8.68 2.67
CA HIS A 165 -11.43 -10.03 2.86
C HIS A 165 -10.30 -10.03 3.89
N PRO A 166 -10.44 -10.74 5.02
CA PRO A 166 -9.36 -10.81 6.00
C PRO A 166 -8.14 -11.57 5.45
N TRP A 167 -6.96 -11.22 5.94
CA TRP A 167 -5.75 -12.00 5.77
C TRP A 167 -5.03 -12.19 7.11
N GLY A 168 -4.14 -13.17 7.15
CA GLY A 168 -3.53 -13.65 8.39
C GLY A 168 -4.58 -14.25 9.31
N ASN A 169 -4.61 -13.73 10.54
CA ASN A 169 -5.54 -14.10 11.61
C ASN A 169 -6.59 -13.00 11.88
N ALA A 170 -6.78 -12.05 10.96
CA ALA A 170 -7.85 -11.06 11.08
C ALA A 170 -9.22 -11.75 11.14
N ALA A 171 -10.12 -11.20 11.96
CA ALA A 171 -11.47 -11.74 12.10
C ALA A 171 -12.26 -11.54 10.78
N PRO A 172 -13.09 -12.51 10.37
CA PRO A 172 -13.99 -12.30 9.25
C PRO A 172 -15.02 -11.21 9.58
N LEU A 173 -15.32 -10.37 8.60
CA LEU A 173 -16.43 -9.42 8.68
C LEU A 173 -17.71 -10.08 8.19
N SER A 174 -18.83 -9.75 8.83
CA SER A 174 -20.17 -10.05 8.34
C SER A 174 -20.47 -9.20 7.10
N SER A 175 -21.20 -9.78 6.14
CA SER A 175 -21.74 -9.06 4.97
C SER A 175 -22.61 -7.84 5.31
N SER A 176 -23.07 -7.71 6.56
CA SER A 176 -23.81 -6.53 7.03
C SER A 176 -22.91 -5.34 7.42
N GLU A 177 -21.60 -5.55 7.55
CA GLU A 177 -20.64 -4.52 7.99
C GLU A 177 -20.09 -3.67 6.83
N PHE A 178 -20.28 -4.13 5.59
CA PHE A 178 -19.83 -3.41 4.40
C PHE A 178 -20.85 -3.52 3.26
N PRO A 179 -21.03 -2.47 2.45
CA PRO A 179 -21.82 -2.56 1.24
C PRO A 179 -21.10 -3.39 0.16
N TYR A 180 -21.86 -4.13 -0.63
CA TYR A 180 -21.35 -4.92 -1.76
C TYR A 180 -22.19 -4.69 -3.00
N TRP A 181 -21.54 -4.43 -4.13
CA TRP A 181 -22.19 -4.17 -5.42
C TRP A 181 -21.81 -5.26 -6.41
N ALA A 182 -22.60 -6.32 -6.44
CA ALA A 182 -22.37 -7.45 -7.31
C ALA A 182 -22.21 -7.01 -8.77
N ASN A 183 -21.11 -7.45 -9.41
CA ASN A 183 -20.76 -7.17 -10.80
C ASN A 183 -20.44 -5.71 -11.12
N TRP A 184 -20.26 -4.85 -10.10
CA TRP A 184 -19.96 -3.44 -10.27
C TRP A 184 -18.59 -3.14 -9.66
N ASP A 185 -17.59 -3.08 -10.53
CA ASP A 185 -16.22 -2.68 -10.17
C ASP A 185 -16.19 -1.17 -9.92
N ILE A 186 -16.42 -0.78 -8.67
CA ILE A 186 -16.71 0.60 -8.26
C ILE A 186 -15.89 1.05 -7.05
N ALA A 187 -15.45 0.10 -6.22
CA ALA A 187 -14.63 0.39 -5.06
C ALA A 187 -13.26 0.91 -5.51
N ARG A 188 -12.78 1.94 -4.81
CA ARG A 188 -11.55 2.66 -5.10
C ARG A 188 -11.04 3.29 -3.81
N THR A 189 -9.74 3.53 -3.76
CA THR A 189 -9.03 4.24 -2.69
C THR A 189 -8.23 5.40 -3.24
#